data_AF-A0A151XDT7-F1
#
_entry.id   AF-A0A151XDT7-F1
#
_cell.length_a   1.000
_cell.length_b   1.000
_cell.length_c   1.000
_cell.angle_alpha   90.00
_cell.angle_beta   90.00
_cell.angle_gamma   90.00
#
_symmetry.space_group_name_H-M   'P 1'
#
loop_
_entity.id
_entity.type
_entity.pdbx_description
1 polymer ?
#
loop_
_entity_poly.entity_id
_entity_poly.type
_entity_poly.pdbx_seq_one_letter_code
_entity_poly.pdbx_strand_id
1 'polypeptide(L)'
;ILIAEVYLRESLWNQNVAIARRDRRTMDKLWQEVSETTKGVYSSEECKRKWKNLCDRFMRIVSAEKLPSGAASQSKKNKWRFYESLNFLRDTLLRRE
;
A
#
# COMPACT_ATOMS: atom_id res chain seq x y z
N ILE A 1 -7.95 -0.13 9.70
CA ILE A 1 -8.64 -1.32 9.14
C ILE A 1 -8.08 -1.66 7.78
N LEU A 2 -8.35 -0.91 6.69
CA LEU A 2 -7.88 -1.26 5.34
C LEU A 2 -6.38 -1.58 5.22
N ILE A 3 -5.49 -0.71 5.73
CA ILE A 3 -4.03 -0.93 5.66
C ILE A 3 -3.60 -2.20 6.41
N ALA A 4 -4.21 -2.46 7.57
CA ALA A 4 -3.90 -3.65 8.36
C ALA A 4 -4.36 -4.93 7.64
N GLU A 5 -5.55 -4.94 7.06
CA GLU A 5 -6.06 -6.08 6.29
C GLU A 5 -5.24 -6.38 5.05
N VAL A 6 -4.78 -5.34 4.36
CA VAL A 6 -3.87 -5.49 3.21
C VAL A 6 -2.50 -5.98 3.69
N TYR A 7 -1.97 -5.44 4.79
CA TYR A 7 -0.70 -5.88 5.36
C TYR A 7 -0.69 -7.38 5.68
N LEU A 8 -1.76 -7.90 6.30
CA LEU A 8 -1.93 -9.34 6.58
C LEU A 8 -1.95 -10.22 5.33
N ARG A 9 -2.27 -9.64 4.17
CA ARG A 9 -2.38 -10.34 2.88
C ARG A 9 -1.20 -9.97 2.00
N GLU A 10 -0.03 -10.57 2.29
CA GLU A 10 1.22 -10.31 1.57
C GLU A 10 1.07 -10.37 0.05
N SER A 11 0.26 -11.29 -0.48
CA SER A 11 0.04 -11.41 -1.93
C SER A 11 -0.44 -10.11 -2.60
N LEU A 12 -1.11 -9.21 -1.85
CA LEU A 12 -1.64 -7.94 -2.34
C LEU A 12 -0.57 -6.84 -2.51
N TRP A 13 0.58 -6.95 -1.82
CA TRP A 13 1.57 -5.86 -1.76
C TRP A 13 3.02 -6.33 -1.90
N ASN A 14 3.32 -7.58 -1.56
CA ASN A 14 4.66 -8.14 -1.61
C ASN A 14 5.00 -8.59 -3.03
N GLN A 15 6.03 -8.01 -3.63
CA GLN A 15 6.51 -8.34 -4.98
C GLN A 15 7.26 -9.65 -5.09
N ASN A 16 7.68 -10.19 -3.95
CA ASN A 16 8.52 -11.38 -3.88
C ASN A 16 7.72 -12.68 -3.68
N VAL A 17 6.39 -12.62 -3.52
CA VAL A 17 5.59 -13.84 -3.49
C VAL A 17 5.56 -14.49 -4.87
N ALA A 18 5.53 -15.83 -4.89
CA ALA A 18 5.49 -16.61 -6.12
C ALA A 18 4.38 -16.11 -7.07
N ILE A 19 4.70 -16.04 -8.37
CA ILE A 19 3.78 -15.55 -9.42
C ILE A 19 2.44 -16.28 -9.38
N ALA A 20 2.43 -17.57 -9.04
CA ALA A 20 1.21 -18.37 -8.88
C ALA A 20 0.23 -17.81 -7.81
N ARG A 21 0.75 -17.14 -6.76
CA ARG A 21 -0.06 -16.48 -5.71
C ARG A 21 -0.54 -15.07 -6.13
N ARG A 22 -0.10 -14.59 -7.29
CA ARG A 22 -0.42 -13.28 -7.87
C ARG A 22 -1.38 -13.39 -9.06
N ASP A 23 -1.96 -14.57 -9.29
CA ASP A 23 -2.99 -14.73 -10.30
C ASP A 23 -4.16 -13.76 -10.05
N ARG A 24 -4.74 -13.28 -11.15
CA ARG A 24 -5.82 -12.29 -11.12
C ARG A 24 -7.01 -12.77 -10.27
N ARG A 25 -7.37 -14.05 -10.35
CA ARG A 25 -8.49 -14.61 -9.56
C ARG A 25 -8.16 -14.62 -8.07
N THR A 26 -6.93 -15.01 -7.72
CA THR A 26 -6.47 -14.99 -6.32
C THR A 26 -6.47 -13.58 -5.76
N MET A 27 -5.95 -12.61 -6.52
CA MET A 27 -5.97 -11.20 -6.13
C MET A 27 -7.39 -10.69 -5.93
N ASP A 28 -8.31 -11.00 -6.86
CA ASP A 28 -9.69 -10.54 -6.77
C ASP A 28 -10.41 -11.08 -5.53
N LYS A 29 -10.22 -12.38 -5.24
CA LYS A 29 -10.74 -13.02 -4.03
C LYS A 29 -10.20 -12.36 -2.76
N LEU A 30 -8.89 -12.09 -2.70
CA LEU A 30 -8.29 -11.41 -1.54
C LEU A 30 -8.85 -10.00 -1.34
N TRP A 31 -9.12 -9.26 -2.41
CA TRP A 31 -9.78 -7.95 -2.30
C TRP A 31 -11.24 -8.03 -1.88
N GLN A 32 -11.93 -9.10 -2.27
CA GLN A 32 -13.28 -9.39 -1.77
C GLN A 32 -13.26 -9.66 -0.26
N GLU A 33 -12.34 -10.48 0.23
CA GLU A 33 -12.20 -10.74 1.67
C GLU A 33 -11.89 -9.46 2.47
N VAL A 34 -11.06 -8.56 1.92
CA VAL A 34 -10.77 -7.25 2.55
C VAL A 34 -12.03 -6.38 2.61
N SER A 35 -12.85 -6.38 1.55
CA SER A 35 -14.14 -5.70 1.51
C SER A 35 -15.10 -6.25 2.58
N GLU A 36 -15.19 -7.57 2.71
CA GLU A 36 -16.02 -8.22 3.73
C GLU A 36 -15.53 -7.91 5.15
N THR A 37 -14.22 -7.93 5.38
CA THR A 37 -13.62 -7.63 6.68
C THR A 37 -13.76 -6.17 7.08
N THR A 38 -13.85 -5.26 6.10
CA THR A 38 -14.23 -3.86 6.34
C THR A 38 -15.74 -3.69 6.60
N LYS A 39 -16.46 -4.78 6.96
CA LYS A 39 -17.91 -4.81 7.21
C LYS A 39 -18.73 -4.30 6.02
N GLY A 40 -18.22 -4.46 4.81
CA GLY A 40 -18.87 -3.96 3.59
C GLY A 40 -18.90 -2.43 3.48
N VAL A 41 -18.13 -1.69 4.30
CA VAL A 41 -18.03 -0.22 4.19
C VAL A 41 -17.52 0.21 2.82
N TYR A 42 -16.69 -0.63 2.20
CA TYR A 42 -16.15 -0.42 0.86
C TYR A 42 -16.30 -1.69 0.04
N SER A 43 -16.65 -1.55 -1.23
CA SER A 43 -16.55 -2.62 -2.22
C SER A 43 -15.08 -3.03 -2.46
N SER A 44 -14.87 -4.21 -3.04
CA SER A 44 -13.55 -4.68 -3.50
C SER A 44 -12.86 -3.65 -4.40
N GLU A 45 -13.60 -3.00 -5.30
CA GLU A 45 -13.08 -1.97 -6.20
C GLU A 45 -12.69 -0.68 -5.46
N GLU A 46 -13.48 -0.25 -4.48
CA GLU A 46 -13.14 0.91 -3.66
C GLU A 46 -11.95 0.64 -2.75
N CYS A 47 -11.83 -0.58 -2.22
CA CYS A 47 -10.65 -1.02 -1.47
C CYS A 47 -9.39 -0.92 -2.34
N LYS A 48 -9.44 -1.46 -3.57
CA LYS A 48 -8.36 -1.35 -4.56
C LYS A 48 -8.01 0.10 -4.85
N ARG A 49 -9.01 0.95 -5.10
CA ARG A 49 -8.80 2.38 -5.41
C ARG A 49 -8.18 3.14 -4.23
N LYS A 50 -8.66 2.91 -3.01
CA LYS A 50 -8.12 3.52 -1.79
C LYS A 50 -6.69 3.05 -1.53
N TRP A 51 -6.43 1.76 -1.67
CA TRP A 51 -5.08 1.21 -1.55
C TRP A 51 -4.12 1.82 -2.57
N LYS A 52 -4.53 1.92 -3.84
CA LYS A 52 -3.74 2.59 -4.88
C LYS A 52 -3.40 4.03 -4.50
N ASN A 53 -4.37 4.81 -4.02
CA ASN A 53 -4.15 6.19 -3.58
C ASN A 53 -3.19 6.30 -2.39
N LEU A 54 -3.26 5.34 -1.44
CA LEU A 54 -2.32 5.25 -0.33
C LEU A 54 -0.90 4.99 -0.84
N CYS A 55 -0.72 3.98 -1.69
CA CYS A 55 0.59 3.65 -2.25
C CYS A 55 1.18 4.79 -3.10
N ASP A 56 0.37 5.45 -3.93
CA ASP A 56 0.79 6.60 -4.74
C ASP A 56 1.32 7.73 -3.86
N ARG A 57 0.54 8.10 -2.83
CA ARG A 57 0.95 9.14 -1.88
C ARG A 57 2.21 8.74 -1.12
N PHE A 58 2.32 7.48 -0.69
CA PHE A 58 3.51 6.97 0.00
C PHE A 58 4.75 7.08 -0.89
N MET A 59 4.68 6.59 -2.14
CA MET A 59 5.78 6.70 -3.10
C MET A 59 6.18 8.15 -3.34
N ARG A 60 5.21 9.07 -3.43
CA ARG A 60 5.48 10.50 -3.61
C ARG A 60 6.21 11.12 -2.42
N ILE A 61 5.90 10.69 -1.20
CA ILE A 61 6.64 11.10 0.00
C ILE A 61 8.05 10.53 -0.07
N VAL A 62 8.21 9.22 -0.25
CA VAL A 62 9.52 8.53 -0.29
C VAL A 62 10.45 9.10 -1.36
N SER A 63 9.93 9.36 -2.57
CA SER A 63 10.71 9.98 -3.65
C SER A 63 11.17 11.40 -3.29
N ALA A 64 10.35 12.18 -2.57
CA ALA A 64 10.74 13.50 -2.10
C ALA A 64 11.82 13.45 -0.99
N GLU A 65 11.95 12.34 -0.27
CA GLU A 65 13.03 12.13 0.72
C GLU A 65 14.38 11.88 0.06
N LYS A 66 14.39 11.21 -1.10
CA LYS A 66 15.62 10.89 -1.84
C LYS A 66 16.26 12.13 -2.48
N LEU A 67 15.50 13.22 -2.66
CA LEU A 67 16.02 14.48 -3.20
C LEU A 67 16.72 15.29 -2.09
N PRO A 68 17.90 15.89 -2.34
CA PRO A 68 18.58 16.77 -1.37
C PRO A 68 17.63 17.91 -1.00
N SER A 69 17.23 17.96 0.27
CA SER A 69 16.04 18.70 0.68
C SER A 69 16.35 19.99 1.41
N GLY A 70 15.76 21.09 0.92
CA GLY A 70 15.33 22.20 1.77
C GLY A 70 14.15 21.78 2.68
N ALA A 71 13.92 22.54 3.74
CA ALA A 71 13.03 22.22 4.89
C ALA A 71 11.59 21.72 4.56
N ALA A 72 11.09 21.94 3.34
CA ALA A 72 9.74 21.54 2.91
C ALA A 72 9.53 20.02 2.79
N SER A 73 10.59 19.23 2.55
CA SER A 73 10.45 17.77 2.35
C SER A 73 10.27 17.01 3.67
N GLN A 74 11.06 17.35 4.70
CA GLN A 74 10.95 16.74 6.05
C GLN A 74 9.57 16.99 6.67
N SER A 75 8.97 18.14 6.37
CA SER A 75 7.65 18.55 6.86
C SER A 75 6.50 17.64 6.38
N LYS A 76 6.67 16.90 5.27
CA LYS A 76 5.63 16.03 4.71
C LYS A 76 5.57 14.66 5.37
N LYS A 77 6.71 14.11 5.84
CA LYS A 77 6.75 12.84 6.59
C LYS A 77 5.94 12.94 7.88
N ASN A 78 6.21 13.98 8.67
CA ASN A 78 5.61 14.16 10.01
C ASN A 78 4.09 14.44 10.00
N LYS A 79 3.48 14.68 8.84
CA LYS A 79 2.05 15.05 8.76
C LYS A 79 1.13 13.92 8.31
N TRP A 80 1.65 12.81 7.77
CA TRP A 80 0.78 11.78 7.23
C TRP A 80 0.63 10.56 8.14
N ARG A 81 -0.54 10.44 8.78
CA ARG A 81 -0.86 9.37 9.74
C ARG A 81 -0.66 7.94 9.22
N PHE A 82 -0.71 7.72 7.91
CA PHE A 82 -0.55 6.38 7.32
C PHE A 82 0.89 6.05 6.91
N TYR A 83 1.82 7.01 7.04
CA TYR A 83 3.20 6.85 6.59
C TYR A 83 3.89 5.68 7.29
N GLU A 84 3.89 5.68 8.63
CA GLU A 84 4.49 4.60 9.44
C GLU A 84 3.86 3.23 9.12
N SER A 85 2.53 3.19 8.99
CA SER A 85 1.82 1.94 8.67
C SER A 85 2.11 1.41 7.27
N LEU A 86 2.62 2.23 6.34
CA LEU A 86 2.96 1.82 4.97
C LEU A 86 4.47 1.64 4.79
N ASN A 87 5.27 1.83 5.84
CA ASN A 87 6.73 1.73 5.76
C ASN A 87 7.20 0.35 5.30
N PHE A 88 6.42 -0.71 5.54
CA PHE A 88 6.70 -2.06 5.03
C PHE A 88 6.75 -2.14 3.49
N LEU A 89 6.06 -1.24 2.78
CA LEU A 89 6.10 -1.17 1.32
C LEU A 89 7.43 -0.66 0.79
N ARG A 90 8.24 -0.02 1.65
CA ARG A 90 9.53 0.51 1.26
C ARG A 90 10.46 -0.59 0.78
N ASP A 91 10.45 -1.76 1.42
CA ASP A 91 11.26 -2.92 1.02
C ASP A 91 10.79 -3.57 -0.29
N THR A 92 9.48 -3.58 -0.52
CA THR A 92 8.89 -4.30 -1.66
C THR A 92 8.65 -3.46 -2.90
N LEU A 93 8.41 -2.15 -2.76
CA LEU A 93 8.20 -1.23 -3.89
C LEU A 93 9.48 -0.52 -4.34
N LEU A 94 10.46 -0.31 -3.44
CA LEU A 94 11.75 0.28 -3.83
C LEU A 94 12.72 -0.71 -4.44
N ARG A 95 12.46 -2.02 -4.36
CA ARG A 95 13.22 -3.06 -5.09
C ARG A 95 12.99 -3.06 -6.60
N ARG A 96 12.40 -1.99 -7.15
CA ARG A 96 12.42 -1.68 -8.57
C ARG A 96 13.70 -0.92 -8.88
N GLU A 97 14.83 -1.62 -8.78
CA GLU A 97 16.13 -1.22 -9.34
C GLU A 97 16.62 -2.34 -10.26
#